data_AF-A0A7C0YBH1-F1
#
_entry.id   AF-A0A7C0YBH1-F1
#
_cell.length_a   1.000
_cell.length_b   1.000
_cell.length_c   1.000
_cell.angle_alpha   90.00
_cell.angle_beta   90.00
_cell.angle_gamma   90.00
#
_symmetry.space_group_name_H-M   'P 1'
#
loop_
_entity.id
_entity.type
_entity.pdbx_description
1 polymer ?
#
loop_
_entity_poly.entity_id
_entity_poly.type
_entity_poly.pdbx_seq_one_letter_code
_entity_poly.pdbx_strand_id
1 'polypeptide(L)'
;KTTWITNENSRIFVHRLRDIHDAILVGINTILKDNPSLTTRLPKRKGKDPIRIILDTNLRIPLEAKVLHLDSPAKTVIVTSFNAPSEKIKKLKALGTEVWQVDLENGKLSLKEVLKLLGNKQITSVLIEGGAKVAASFLQQKLVDKIYFFYAPKIFGAENLSMIAELGIDSADKAILLKEVSLRRFDNDILIIGYPQYR
;
A
#
# COMPACT_ATOMS: atom_id res chain seq x y z
N LYS A 1 4.03 -16.89 -12.22
CA LYS A 1 4.19 -15.47 -12.62
C LYS A 1 2.84 -14.95 -13.10
N THR A 2 2.09 -14.22 -12.28
CA THR A 2 0.87 -13.55 -12.71
C THR A 2 1.23 -12.11 -13.01
N THR A 3 1.51 -11.79 -14.28
CA THR A 3 2.01 -10.45 -14.60
C THR A 3 0.94 -9.40 -14.35
N TRP A 4 -0.34 -9.65 -14.69
CA TRP A 4 -1.46 -8.75 -14.34
C TRP A 4 -2.81 -9.51 -14.28
N ILE A 5 -3.57 -9.34 -13.20
CA ILE A 5 -4.94 -9.88 -13.07
C ILE A 5 -5.92 -9.00 -13.85
N THR A 6 -5.90 -7.70 -13.59
CA THR A 6 -6.75 -6.69 -14.21
C THR A 6 -6.20 -6.18 -15.55
N ASN A 7 -7.08 -5.64 -16.38
CA ASN A 7 -6.74 -5.10 -17.69
C ASN A 7 -6.00 -3.75 -17.62
N GLU A 8 -5.57 -3.25 -18.77
CA GLU A 8 -4.77 -2.03 -18.86
C GLU A 8 -5.53 -0.78 -18.41
N ASN A 9 -6.82 -0.66 -18.74
CA ASN A 9 -7.63 0.48 -18.35
C ASN A 9 -7.81 0.57 -16.83
N SER A 10 -7.98 -0.57 -16.15
CA SER A 10 -7.95 -0.65 -14.69
C SER A 10 -6.60 -0.18 -14.13
N ARG A 11 -5.48 -0.60 -14.72
CA ARG A 11 -4.14 -0.19 -14.26
C ARG A 11 -3.86 1.29 -14.49
N ILE A 12 -4.34 1.86 -15.60
CA ILE A 12 -4.28 3.31 -15.84
C ILE A 12 -5.04 4.05 -14.75
N PHE A 13 -6.21 3.54 -14.33
CA PHE A 13 -6.96 4.15 -13.23
C PHE A 13 -6.20 4.08 -11.89
N VAL A 14 -5.55 2.97 -11.57
CA VAL A 14 -4.66 2.86 -10.40
C VAL A 14 -3.53 3.90 -10.48
N HIS A 15 -2.92 4.09 -11.65
CA HIS A 15 -1.93 5.15 -11.83
C HIS A 15 -2.51 6.56 -11.66
N ARG A 16 -3.77 6.80 -12.00
CA ARG A 16 -4.45 8.06 -11.67
C ARG A 16 -4.67 8.20 -10.16
N LEU A 17 -4.95 7.11 -9.44
CA LEU A 17 -5.01 7.15 -7.98
C LEU A 17 -3.65 7.54 -7.39
N ARG A 18 -2.55 6.95 -7.87
CA ARG A 18 -1.19 7.33 -7.43
C ARG A 18 -0.87 8.81 -7.68
N ASP A 19 -1.35 9.36 -8.79
CA ASP A 19 -1.13 10.76 -9.16
C ASP A 19 -1.80 11.77 -8.21
N ILE A 20 -2.95 11.39 -7.64
CA ILE A 20 -3.76 12.30 -6.80
C ILE A 20 -3.54 12.12 -5.29
N HIS A 21 -2.83 11.07 -4.86
CA HIS A 21 -2.50 10.86 -3.44
C HIS A 21 -1.09 11.37 -3.15
N ASP A 22 -0.87 11.88 -1.93
CA ASP A 22 0.43 12.37 -1.49
C ASP A 22 1.44 11.24 -1.30
N ALA A 23 0.95 10.07 -0.84
CA ALA A 23 1.77 8.91 -0.60
C ALA A 23 1.13 7.60 -1.08
N ILE A 24 1.97 6.62 -1.36
CA ILE A 24 1.63 5.22 -1.60
C ILE A 24 2.28 4.36 -0.52
N LEU A 25 1.53 3.44 0.07
CA LEU A 25 2.00 2.59 1.16
C LEU A 25 1.91 1.12 0.79
N VAL A 26 3.00 0.40 1.03
CA VAL A 26 3.08 -1.05 0.88
C VAL A 26 3.82 -1.71 2.04
N GLY A 27 3.55 -2.99 2.27
CA GLY A 27 4.40 -3.81 3.13
C GLY A 27 5.67 -4.26 2.42
N ILE A 28 6.73 -4.51 3.19
CA ILE A 28 8.02 -5.04 2.69
C ILE A 28 7.87 -6.30 1.81
N ASN A 29 6.90 -7.17 2.10
CA ASN A 29 6.71 -8.39 1.31
C ASN A 29 6.32 -8.08 -0.16
N THR A 30 5.66 -6.95 -0.43
CA THR A 30 5.39 -6.50 -1.81
C THR A 30 6.68 -6.12 -2.52
N ILE A 31 7.63 -5.47 -1.83
CA ILE A 31 8.94 -5.16 -2.39
C ILE A 31 9.73 -6.44 -2.67
N LEU A 32 9.76 -7.37 -1.72
CA LEU A 32 10.51 -8.63 -1.86
C LEU A 32 9.98 -9.52 -2.99
N LYS A 33 8.66 -9.53 -3.21
CA LYS A 33 8.04 -10.37 -4.24
C LYS A 33 8.08 -9.75 -5.63
N ASP A 34 7.73 -8.47 -5.73
CA ASP A 34 7.44 -7.85 -7.02
C ASP A 34 8.50 -6.82 -7.44
N ASN A 35 9.34 -6.38 -6.50
CA ASN A 35 10.33 -5.31 -6.67
C ASN A 35 9.79 -4.13 -7.51
N PRO A 36 8.64 -3.53 -7.12
CA PRO A 36 7.95 -2.51 -7.91
C PRO A 36 8.70 -1.17 -7.87
N SER A 37 8.39 -0.26 -8.81
CA SER A 37 8.84 1.14 -8.72
C SER A 37 7.91 2.00 -7.87
N LEU A 38 6.63 1.65 -7.74
CA LEU A 38 5.60 2.46 -7.07
C LEU A 38 5.49 3.91 -7.62
N THR A 39 5.83 4.10 -8.89
CA THR A 39 5.72 5.38 -9.61
C THR A 39 4.39 5.52 -10.34
N THR A 40 4.07 6.75 -10.75
CA THR A 40 2.92 7.10 -11.56
C THR A 40 3.27 7.04 -13.05
N ARG A 41 2.47 6.29 -13.82
CA ARG A 41 2.66 6.11 -15.27
C ARG A 41 1.35 6.39 -15.99
N LEU A 42 1.26 7.53 -16.65
CA LEU A 42 0.07 7.98 -17.35
C LEU A 42 0.35 8.13 -18.85
N PRO A 43 -0.54 7.68 -19.76
CA PRO A 43 -0.23 7.66 -21.20
C PRO A 43 -0.02 9.03 -21.87
N LYS A 44 -0.70 10.08 -21.36
CA LYS A 44 -0.79 11.39 -22.04
C LYS A 44 -0.06 12.53 -21.33
N ARG A 45 0.51 12.28 -20.15
CA ARG A 45 1.23 13.30 -19.37
C ARG A 45 2.18 12.66 -18.37
N LYS A 46 3.17 13.44 -17.91
CA LYS A 46 3.92 13.10 -16.71
C LYS A 46 2.99 13.23 -15.49
N GLY A 47 2.91 12.16 -14.70
CA GLY A 47 2.19 12.18 -13.44
C GLY A 47 3.07 12.65 -12.28
N LYS A 48 2.44 12.99 -11.16
CA LYS A 48 3.10 13.18 -9.87
C LYS A 48 3.36 11.81 -9.25
N ASP A 49 4.62 11.53 -8.91
CA ASP A 49 4.93 10.36 -8.12
C ASP A 49 4.53 10.61 -6.65
N PRO A 50 3.82 9.68 -6.00
CA PRO A 50 3.56 9.77 -4.58
C PRO A 50 4.83 9.46 -3.78
N ILE A 51 4.90 9.97 -2.54
CA ILE A 51 5.91 9.54 -1.57
C ILE A 51 5.72 8.04 -1.32
N ARG A 52 6.79 7.26 -1.41
CA ARG A 52 6.74 5.80 -1.27
C ARG A 52 7.03 5.41 0.16
N ILE A 53 6.02 4.91 0.87
CA ILE A 53 6.12 4.44 2.26
C ILE A 53 6.19 2.91 2.26
N ILE A 54 7.28 2.37 2.79
CA ILE A 54 7.47 0.92 2.94
C ILE A 54 7.43 0.57 4.43
N LEU A 55 6.47 -0.26 4.82
CA LEU A 55 6.41 -0.83 6.17
C LEU A 55 7.32 -2.06 6.26
N ASP A 56 8.42 -1.95 7.01
CA ASP A 56 9.45 -2.98 7.15
C ASP A 56 9.97 -3.08 8.58
N THR A 57 9.24 -3.83 9.42
CA THR A 57 9.50 -3.99 10.86
C THR A 57 10.97 -4.26 11.20
N ASN A 58 11.64 -5.11 10.39
CA ASN A 58 12.99 -5.61 10.65
C ASN A 58 14.01 -5.11 9.61
N LEU A 59 13.67 -4.09 8.83
CA LEU A 59 14.53 -3.49 7.82
C LEU A 59 15.11 -4.52 6.83
N ARG A 60 14.28 -5.44 6.35
CA ARG A 60 14.64 -6.53 5.44
C ARG A 60 14.84 -6.09 3.99
N ILE A 61 14.44 -4.88 3.61
CA ILE A 61 14.55 -4.38 2.23
C ILE A 61 15.97 -4.58 1.66
N PRO A 62 16.10 -5.17 0.47
CA PRO A 62 17.39 -5.27 -0.22
C PRO A 62 17.88 -3.86 -0.62
N LEU A 63 19.19 -3.60 -0.52
CA LEU A 63 19.76 -2.29 -0.87
C LEU A 63 19.65 -1.98 -2.36
N GLU A 64 19.43 -3.00 -3.18
CA GLU A 64 19.27 -3.04 -4.62
C GLU A 64 17.80 -2.97 -5.06
N ALA A 65 16.85 -2.84 -4.12
CA ALA A 65 15.44 -2.71 -4.44
C ALA A 65 15.19 -1.48 -5.32
N LYS A 66 14.36 -1.63 -6.38
CA LYS A 66 14.14 -0.57 -7.38
C LYS A 66 13.69 0.74 -6.76
N VAL A 67 12.84 0.69 -5.73
CA VAL A 67 12.33 1.86 -5.01
C VAL A 67 13.43 2.74 -4.37
N LEU A 68 14.65 2.23 -4.21
CA LEU A 68 15.80 2.95 -3.65
C LEU A 68 16.66 3.65 -4.72
N HIS A 69 16.48 3.31 -6.00
CA HIS A 69 17.33 3.76 -7.11
C HIS A 69 16.53 4.41 -8.24
N LEU A 70 15.41 5.07 -7.89
CA LEU A 70 14.56 5.72 -8.88
C LEU A 70 15.04 7.15 -9.15
N ASP A 71 15.06 7.51 -10.43
CA ASP A 71 15.09 8.91 -10.85
C ASP A 71 13.69 9.51 -10.68
N SER A 72 13.36 9.91 -9.45
CA SER A 72 12.05 10.45 -9.07
C SER A 72 12.25 11.55 -8.03
N PRO A 73 11.57 12.71 -8.17
CA PRO A 73 11.63 13.77 -7.16
C PRO A 73 10.88 13.39 -5.88
N ALA A 74 9.97 12.40 -5.94
CA ALA A 74 9.28 11.92 -4.75
C ALA A 74 10.25 11.12 -3.88
N LYS A 75 10.07 11.19 -2.56
CA LYS A 75 10.94 10.49 -1.61
C LYS A 75 10.52 9.03 -1.46
N THR A 76 11.50 8.21 -1.07
CA THR A 76 11.25 6.87 -0.52
C THR A 76 11.49 6.93 1.00
N VAL A 77 10.52 6.43 1.76
CA VAL A 77 10.54 6.36 3.22
C VAL A 77 10.37 4.91 3.63
N ILE A 78 11.25 4.43 4.50
CA ILE A 78 11.10 3.13 5.15
C ILE A 78 10.71 3.36 6.60
N VAL A 79 9.58 2.78 7.00
CA VAL A 79 9.17 2.76 8.41
C VAL A 79 9.58 1.43 9.02
N THR A 80 10.35 1.49 10.09
CA THR A 80 10.93 0.33 10.76
C THR A 80 10.84 0.44 12.27
N SER A 81 11.21 -0.61 13.00
CA SER A 81 11.20 -0.57 14.46
C SER A 81 12.48 0.07 15.02
N PHE A 82 12.46 0.43 16.30
CA PHE A 82 13.67 0.86 17.00
C PHE A 82 14.75 -0.24 17.10
N ASN A 83 14.39 -1.51 16.90
CA ASN A 83 15.31 -2.65 16.90
C ASN A 83 16.04 -2.87 15.56
N ALA A 84 15.80 -2.03 14.56
CA ALA A 84 16.40 -2.19 13.25
C ALA A 84 17.93 -1.96 13.25
N PRO A 85 18.72 -2.71 12.45
CA PRO A 85 20.17 -2.60 12.46
C PRO A 85 20.68 -1.21 12.04
N SER A 86 21.39 -0.53 12.94
CA SER A 86 21.88 0.84 12.75
C SER A 86 22.77 1.00 11.50
N GLU A 87 23.63 0.03 11.21
CA GLU A 87 24.48 0.03 10.02
C GLU A 87 23.68 -0.01 8.72
N LYS A 88 22.57 -0.76 8.68
CA LYS A 88 21.71 -0.81 7.50
C LYS A 88 20.92 0.49 7.34
N ILE A 89 20.49 1.11 8.45
CA ILE A 89 19.87 2.45 8.43
C ILE A 89 20.83 3.48 7.82
N LYS A 90 22.11 3.48 8.22
CA LYS A 90 23.13 4.38 7.65
C LYS A 90 23.27 4.19 6.14
N LYS A 91 23.37 2.94 5.67
CA LYS A 91 23.46 2.63 4.22
C LYS A 91 22.25 3.13 3.44
N LEU A 92 21.03 2.95 3.98
CA LEU A 92 19.81 3.44 3.36
C LEU A 92 19.75 4.97 3.30
N LYS A 93 20.13 5.65 4.39
CA LYS A 93 20.22 7.11 4.42
C LYS A 93 21.27 7.65 3.42
N ALA A 94 22.39 6.95 3.25
CA ALA A 94 23.40 7.31 2.24
C ALA A 94 22.88 7.18 0.80
N LEU A 95 21.87 6.34 0.55
CA LEU A 95 21.13 6.27 -0.73
C LEU A 95 20.03 7.34 -0.85
N GLY A 96 19.97 8.31 0.06
CA GLY A 96 18.93 9.37 0.05
C GLY A 96 17.56 8.90 0.54
N THR A 97 17.46 7.70 1.13
CA THR A 97 16.21 7.17 1.67
C THR A 97 15.96 7.68 3.08
N GLU A 98 14.75 8.15 3.36
CA GLU A 98 14.37 8.47 4.74
C GLU A 98 14.02 7.20 5.50
N VAL A 99 14.46 7.11 6.75
CA VAL A 99 14.12 6.00 7.65
C VAL A 99 13.45 6.56 8.88
N TRP A 100 12.20 6.18 9.10
CA TRP A 100 11.43 6.53 10.28
C TRP A 100 11.34 5.31 11.19
N GLN A 101 11.56 5.53 12.48
CA GLN A 101 11.44 4.49 13.49
C GLN A 101 10.18 4.74 14.31
N VAL A 102 9.41 3.70 14.56
CA VAL A 102 8.17 3.72 15.34
C VAL A 102 8.15 2.56 16.33
N ASP A 103 7.31 2.68 17.35
CA ASP A 103 7.08 1.64 18.32
C ASP A 103 6.36 0.44 17.72
N LEU A 104 6.47 -0.69 18.43
CA LEU A 104 5.75 -1.90 18.10
C LEU A 104 4.48 -2.01 18.94
N GLU A 105 3.38 -2.34 18.28
CA GLU A 105 2.12 -2.76 18.90
C GLU A 105 1.87 -4.23 18.52
N ASN A 106 1.82 -5.11 19.51
CA ASN A 106 1.64 -6.56 19.30
C ASN A 106 2.66 -7.16 18.31
N GLY A 107 3.93 -6.74 18.40
CA GLY A 107 5.01 -7.21 17.54
C GLY A 107 4.98 -6.69 16.09
N LYS A 108 4.10 -5.73 15.77
CA LYS A 108 3.99 -5.08 14.46
C LYS A 108 4.20 -3.57 14.60
N LEU A 109 4.54 -2.87 13.53
CA LEU A 109 4.66 -1.41 13.56
C LEU A 109 3.34 -0.76 13.96
N SER A 110 3.38 0.21 14.88
CA SER A 110 2.22 1.00 15.29
C SER A 110 1.68 1.83 14.11
N LEU A 111 0.57 1.40 13.52
CA LEU A 111 -0.01 2.11 12.36
C LEU A 111 -0.53 3.50 12.74
N LYS A 112 -1.01 3.68 13.97
CA LYS A 112 -1.42 5.00 14.48
C LYS A 112 -0.25 5.97 14.53
N GLU A 113 0.92 5.50 14.97
CA GLU A 113 2.13 6.33 14.99
C GLU A 113 2.63 6.63 13.57
N VAL A 114 2.58 5.65 12.66
CA VAL A 114 2.85 5.86 11.23
C VAL A 114 1.96 6.97 10.67
N LEU A 115 0.65 6.91 10.88
CA LEU A 115 -0.30 7.94 10.42
C LEU A 115 -0.05 9.31 11.07
N LYS A 116 0.31 9.35 12.36
CA LYS A 116 0.69 10.59 13.04
C LYS A 116 1.93 11.22 12.42
N LEU A 117 2.96 10.42 12.11
CA LEU A 117 4.16 10.90 11.43
C LEU A 117 3.85 11.45 10.03
N LEU A 118 2.98 10.78 9.28
CA LEU A 118 2.52 11.26 7.97
C LEU A 118 1.81 12.62 8.10
N GLY A 119 0.88 12.75 9.06
CA GLY A 119 0.19 14.02 9.33
C GLY A 119 1.15 15.14 9.73
N ASN A 120 2.14 14.87 10.58
CA ASN A 120 3.19 15.84 10.96
C ASN A 120 4.05 16.30 9.77
N LYS A 121 4.17 15.46 8.73
CA LYS A 121 4.86 15.76 7.48
C LYS A 121 3.92 16.39 6.43
N GLN A 122 2.69 16.75 6.81
CA GLN A 122 1.66 17.32 5.94
C GLN A 122 1.27 16.39 4.78
N ILE A 123 1.42 15.08 4.97
CA ILE A 123 0.93 14.06 4.03
C ILE A 123 -0.53 13.81 4.39
N THR A 124 -1.44 14.26 3.53
CA THR A 124 -2.88 14.28 3.82
C THR A 124 -3.65 13.09 3.27
N SER A 125 -3.03 12.34 2.35
CA SER A 125 -3.65 11.20 1.68
C SER A 125 -2.64 10.07 1.42
N VAL A 126 -3.06 8.83 1.69
CA VAL A 126 -2.23 7.64 1.48
C VAL A 126 -3.02 6.58 0.75
N LEU A 127 -2.47 6.12 -0.38
CA LEU A 127 -3.00 4.99 -1.13
C LEU A 127 -2.33 3.69 -0.70
N ILE A 128 -3.10 2.76 -0.14
CA ILE A 128 -2.61 1.44 0.28
C ILE A 128 -2.86 0.44 -0.85
N GLU A 129 -1.81 0.00 -1.55
CA GLU A 129 -1.95 -0.96 -2.66
C GLU A 129 -1.34 -2.33 -2.36
N GLY A 130 -0.40 -2.41 -1.40
CA GLY A 130 0.51 -3.55 -1.27
C GLY A 130 0.33 -4.37 0.01
N GLY A 131 -0.21 -5.58 -0.15
CA GLY A 131 -0.13 -6.65 0.84
C GLY A 131 -1.42 -6.87 1.62
N ALA A 132 -2.03 -8.05 1.46
CA ALA A 132 -3.25 -8.47 2.14
C ALA A 132 -3.19 -8.29 3.68
N LYS A 133 -2.01 -8.52 4.28
CA LYS A 133 -1.76 -8.34 5.72
C LYS A 133 -1.76 -6.86 6.14
N VAL A 134 -1.25 -5.97 5.29
CA VAL A 134 -1.26 -4.53 5.56
C VAL A 134 -2.69 -4.02 5.49
N ALA A 135 -3.40 -4.33 4.39
CA ALA A 135 -4.80 -3.95 4.24
C ALA A 135 -5.67 -4.46 5.41
N ALA A 136 -5.49 -5.73 5.82
CA ALA A 136 -6.17 -6.28 7.00
C ALA A 136 -5.84 -5.51 8.29
N SER A 137 -4.57 -5.17 8.52
CA SER A 137 -4.16 -4.45 9.74
C SER A 137 -4.77 -3.05 9.82
N PHE A 138 -4.85 -2.33 8.70
CA PHE A 138 -5.53 -1.03 8.65
C PHE A 138 -7.05 -1.16 8.87
N LEU A 139 -7.70 -2.16 8.26
CA LEU A 139 -9.13 -2.40 8.45
C LEU A 139 -9.48 -2.80 9.90
N GLN A 140 -8.69 -3.68 10.52
CA GLN A 140 -8.87 -4.10 11.92
C GLN A 140 -8.77 -2.91 12.89
N GLN A 141 -7.87 -1.96 12.60
CA GLN A 141 -7.69 -0.76 13.41
C GLN A 141 -8.64 0.38 13.03
N LYS A 142 -9.56 0.17 12.09
CA LYS A 142 -10.52 1.17 11.61
C LYS A 142 -9.85 2.42 10.99
N LEU A 143 -8.76 2.22 10.26
CA LEU A 143 -7.90 3.29 9.72
C LEU A 143 -8.06 3.48 8.20
N VAL A 144 -9.07 2.89 7.57
CA VAL A 144 -9.32 3.03 6.13
C VAL A 144 -10.54 3.91 5.92
N ASP A 145 -10.39 4.98 5.17
CA ASP A 145 -11.52 5.86 4.83
C ASP A 145 -12.27 5.37 3.59
N LYS A 146 -11.56 4.81 2.60
CA LYS A 146 -12.13 4.47 1.29
C LYS A 146 -11.49 3.23 0.68
N ILE A 147 -12.29 2.40 0.04
CA ILE A 147 -11.87 1.15 -0.60
C ILE A 147 -12.14 1.19 -2.10
N TYR A 148 -11.20 0.64 -2.87
CA TYR A 148 -11.28 0.42 -4.32
C TYR A 148 -11.04 -1.06 -4.61
N PHE A 149 -12.10 -1.83 -4.83
CA PHE A 149 -11.99 -3.25 -5.19
C PHE A 149 -12.07 -3.44 -6.70
N PHE A 150 -10.98 -3.94 -7.29
CA PHE A 150 -10.93 -4.28 -8.71
C PHE A 150 -11.16 -5.77 -8.92
N TYR A 151 -12.06 -6.11 -9.83
CA TYR A 151 -12.41 -7.46 -10.23
C TYR A 151 -12.18 -7.63 -11.73
N ALA A 152 -11.44 -8.67 -12.10
CA ALA A 152 -11.32 -9.13 -13.48
C ALA A 152 -12.16 -10.40 -13.67
N PRO A 153 -12.67 -10.69 -14.86
CA PRO A 153 -13.46 -11.90 -15.13
C PRO A 153 -12.54 -13.11 -15.31
N LYS A 154 -11.79 -13.46 -14.26
CA LYS A 154 -10.79 -14.52 -14.25
C LYS A 154 -10.95 -15.35 -12.96
N ILE A 155 -10.98 -16.67 -13.10
CA ILE A 155 -11.11 -17.60 -11.99
C ILE A 155 -9.80 -18.41 -11.90
N PHE A 156 -9.12 -18.34 -10.76
CA PHE A 156 -7.84 -19.02 -10.54
C PHE A 156 -7.97 -20.26 -9.63
N GLY A 157 -8.94 -20.27 -8.71
CA GLY A 157 -9.08 -21.34 -7.72
C GLY A 157 -7.85 -21.55 -6.83
N ALA A 158 -6.96 -20.57 -6.73
CA ALA A 158 -5.67 -20.72 -6.06
C ALA A 158 -5.77 -20.39 -4.56
N GLU A 159 -5.09 -21.20 -3.76
CA GLU A 159 -4.87 -20.93 -2.35
C GLU A 159 -3.96 -19.71 -2.15
N ASN A 160 -4.17 -18.96 -1.07
CA ASN A 160 -3.32 -17.84 -0.65
C ASN A 160 -3.25 -16.62 -1.60
N LEU A 161 -4.25 -16.42 -2.47
CA LEU A 161 -4.43 -15.18 -3.27
C LEU A 161 -5.46 -14.20 -2.67
N SER A 162 -5.66 -14.22 -1.35
CA SER A 162 -6.63 -13.35 -0.70
C SER A 162 -6.27 -11.87 -0.86
N MET A 163 -7.27 -11.06 -1.21
CA MET A 163 -7.15 -9.59 -1.34
C MET A 163 -6.91 -8.92 0.02
N ILE A 164 -7.61 -9.39 1.05
CA ILE A 164 -7.47 -8.99 2.45
C ILE A 164 -7.11 -10.25 3.24
N ALA A 165 -6.12 -10.16 4.12
CA ALA A 165 -5.78 -11.28 5.01
C ALA A 165 -6.83 -11.41 6.12
N GLU A 166 -6.58 -12.31 7.07
CA GLU A 166 -7.50 -12.57 8.18
C GLU A 166 -7.84 -11.30 8.97
N LEU A 167 -9.15 -11.03 9.09
CA LEU A 167 -9.69 -9.92 9.88
C LEU A 167 -10.15 -10.36 11.28
N GLY A 168 -10.31 -11.66 11.53
CA GLY A 168 -10.93 -12.18 12.76
C GLY A 168 -12.45 -12.00 12.79
N ILE A 169 -13.09 -11.87 11.62
CA ILE A 169 -14.55 -11.77 11.46
C ILE A 169 -15.05 -13.13 10.98
N ASP A 170 -15.86 -13.78 11.81
CA ASP A 170 -16.35 -15.15 11.62
C ASP A 170 -17.81 -15.23 11.16
N SER A 171 -18.48 -14.07 11.02
CA SER A 171 -19.92 -13.99 10.85
C SER A 171 -20.32 -12.75 10.04
N ALA A 172 -21.34 -12.89 9.21
CA ALA A 172 -21.75 -11.87 8.24
C ALA A 172 -22.30 -10.60 8.91
N ASP A 173 -22.93 -10.73 10.08
CA ASP A 173 -23.46 -9.62 10.86
C ASP A 173 -22.35 -8.74 11.47
N LYS A 174 -21.15 -9.29 11.67
CA LYS A 174 -19.95 -8.57 12.12
C LYS A 174 -19.09 -8.03 10.98
N ALA A 175 -19.47 -8.28 9.72
CA ALA A 175 -18.70 -7.84 8.56
C ALA A 175 -18.64 -6.32 8.45
N ILE A 176 -17.51 -5.81 7.95
CA ILE A 176 -17.35 -4.39 7.60
C ILE A 176 -18.19 -4.13 6.34
N LEU A 177 -19.30 -3.41 6.51
CA LEU A 177 -20.14 -2.99 5.40
C LEU A 177 -19.52 -1.81 4.66
N LEU A 178 -19.75 -1.70 3.35
CA LEU A 178 -19.44 -0.51 2.58
C LEU A 178 -20.69 0.34 2.39
N LYS A 179 -20.58 1.63 2.68
CA LYS A 179 -21.59 2.65 2.33
C LYS A 179 -21.18 3.40 1.07
N GLU A 180 -22.16 4.11 0.50
CA GLU A 180 -22.00 4.96 -0.68
C GLU A 180 -21.30 4.20 -1.83
N VAL A 181 -21.76 2.97 -2.03
CA VAL A 181 -21.16 2.07 -3.00
C VAL A 181 -21.41 2.59 -4.40
N SER A 182 -20.33 2.75 -5.17
CA SER A 182 -20.39 3.10 -6.59
C SER A 182 -19.65 2.06 -7.42
N LEU A 183 -20.16 1.84 -8.62
CA LEU A 183 -19.62 0.89 -9.58
C LEU A 183 -19.06 1.63 -10.79
N ARG A 184 -17.89 1.20 -11.26
CA ARG A 184 -17.33 1.63 -12.54
C ARG A 184 -16.88 0.41 -13.33
N ARG A 185 -17.03 0.48 -14.64
CA ARG A 185 -16.59 -0.59 -15.55
C ARG A 185 -15.39 -0.11 -16.35
N PHE A 186 -14.38 -0.95 -16.46
CA PHE A 186 -13.22 -0.76 -17.33
C PHE A 186 -13.15 -1.95 -18.26
N ASP A 187 -13.72 -1.83 -19.45
CA ASP A 187 -13.93 -2.95 -20.38
C ASP A 187 -14.64 -4.13 -19.69
N ASN A 188 -13.91 -5.20 -19.39
CA ASN A 188 -14.46 -6.39 -18.73
C ASN A 188 -14.16 -6.44 -17.23
N ASP A 189 -13.38 -5.51 -16.71
CA ASP A 189 -13.14 -5.37 -15.28
C ASP A 189 -14.22 -4.50 -14.61
N ILE A 190 -14.48 -4.76 -13.33
CA ILE A 190 -15.39 -3.99 -12.49
C ILE A 190 -14.60 -3.39 -11.33
N LEU A 191 -14.84 -2.12 -11.04
CA LEU A 191 -14.37 -1.42 -9.85
C LEU A 191 -15.57 -1.14 -8.94
N ILE A 192 -15.50 -1.65 -7.70
CA ILE A 192 -16.41 -1.29 -6.61
C ILE A 192 -15.69 -0.29 -5.71
N ILE A 193 -16.32 0.85 -5.45
CA ILE A 193 -15.79 1.90 -4.57
C ILE A 193 -16.77 2.08 -3.42
N GLY A 194 -16.30 2.18 -2.19
CA GLY A 194 -17.15 2.48 -1.04
C GLY A 194 -16.36 2.89 0.18
N TYR A 195 -17.08 3.31 1.21
CA TYR A 195 -16.52 3.77 2.49
C TYR A 195 -16.89 2.75 3.58
N PRO A 196 -15.92 2.22 4.34
CA PRO A 196 -16.20 1.23 5.38
C PRO A 196 -17.02 1.85 6.52
N GLN A 197 -18.08 1.16 6.91
CA GLN A 197 -18.85 1.46 8.10
C GLN A 197 -18.30 0.65 9.26
N TYR A 198 -17.53 1.30 10.12
CA TYR A 198 -17.12 0.72 11.38
C TYR A 198 -18.25 0.86 12.40
N ARG A 199 -18.64 -0.25 13.02
CA ARG A 199 -19.56 -0.27 14.17
C ARG A 199 -18.80 -0.03 15.47
#